data_AF-A0A1E3NSQ0-F1
#
_entry.id   AF-A0A1E3NSQ0-F1
#
_cell.length_a   1.000
_cell.length_b   1.000
_cell.length_c   1.000
_cell.angle_alpha   90.00
_cell.angle_beta   90.00
_cell.angle_gamma   90.00
#
_symmetry.space_group_name_H-M   'P 1'
#
loop_
_entity.id
_entity.type
_entity.pdbx_description
1 polymer ?
#
loop_
_entity_poly.entity_id
_entity_poly.type
_entity_poly.pdbx_seq_one_letter_code
_entity_poly.pdbx_strand_id
1 'polypeptide(L)'
;MVGRYLKNTTHSGLLWLYTSSFVVIMIIILSMSSVLPIDVIVQSKTNNSHLATNTVIILVICVVFLFISAILHMFRLFYDNMLLQEIPKPYVPITPNDVGKSTSRTIEREIVRCKEILERAKPRGDISHPGLFHQSEYNHDVELPDNLIYENVVNVIGQELKYNGTLTVGDDKVLRLDNHYTLRELLHVYEDDEMVGKFLNLYEKLRFSGEPITCDEFKDFLQKWSYVKSKL
;
A
#
# COMPACT_ATOMS: atom_id res chain seq x y z
N MET A 1 -7.05 -3.99 9.47
CA MET A 1 -6.03 -3.18 8.76
C MET A 1 -6.61 -1.99 7.98
N VAL A 2 -7.86 -1.56 8.23
CA VAL A 2 -8.57 -0.53 7.43
C VAL A 2 -8.55 0.86 8.09
N GLY A 3 -8.35 0.94 9.41
CA GLY A 3 -8.40 2.21 10.16
C GLY A 3 -7.22 3.17 9.95
N ARG A 4 -6.13 2.75 9.30
CA ARG A 4 -4.96 3.62 9.02
C ARG A 4 -5.05 4.37 7.69
N TYR A 5 -5.82 3.87 6.72
CA TYR A 5 -5.89 4.48 5.40
C TYR A 5 -6.87 5.67 5.32
N LEU A 6 -7.99 5.62 6.06
CA LEU A 6 -8.97 6.72 6.05
C LEU A 6 -8.50 7.99 6.78
N LYS A 7 -7.52 7.88 7.69
CA LYS A 7 -6.98 9.03 8.43
C LYS A 7 -6.00 9.88 7.61
N ASN A 8 -5.35 9.31 6.59
CA ASN A 8 -4.39 10.04 5.76
C ASN A 8 -5.07 10.94 4.72
N THR A 9 -6.25 10.57 4.20
CA THR A 9 -6.92 11.33 3.13
C THR A 9 -7.57 12.61 3.67
N THR A 10 -8.18 12.58 4.85
CA THR A 10 -8.78 13.75 5.50
C THR A 10 -7.73 14.74 5.99
N HIS A 11 -6.59 14.24 6.50
CA HIS A 11 -5.46 15.08 6.90
C HIS A 11 -4.82 15.78 5.69
N SER A 12 -4.74 15.10 4.55
CA SER A 12 -4.19 15.67 3.31
C SER A 12 -5.06 16.80 2.74
N GLY A 13 -6.38 16.66 2.78
CA GLY A 13 -7.30 17.70 2.32
C GLY A 13 -7.26 18.98 3.18
N LEU A 14 -7.23 18.84 4.51
CA LEU A 14 -7.12 19.98 5.42
C LEU A 14 -5.76 20.68 5.30
N LEU A 15 -4.69 19.92 5.11
CA LEU A 15 -3.35 20.48 4.88
C LEU A 15 -3.28 21.25 3.55
N TRP A 16 -3.95 20.75 2.50
CA TRP A 16 -4.03 21.42 1.21
C TRP A 16 -4.81 22.73 1.29
N LEU A 17 -5.96 22.75 1.98
CA LEU A 17 -6.73 23.97 2.23
C LEU A 17 -5.95 24.99 3.06
N TYR A 18 -5.22 24.54 4.08
CA TYR A 18 -4.37 25.41 4.91
C TYR A 18 -3.23 26.04 4.10
N THR A 19 -2.53 25.23 3.29
CA THR A 19 -1.44 25.70 2.43
C THR A 19 -1.95 26.67 1.37
N SER A 20 -3.08 26.35 0.74
CA SER A 20 -3.72 27.20 -0.26
C SER A 20 -4.15 28.56 0.33
N SER A 21 -4.80 28.55 1.50
CA SER A 21 -5.20 29.77 2.21
C SER A 21 -4.00 30.67 2.52
N PHE A 22 -2.89 30.09 2.99
CA PHE A 22 -1.67 30.84 3.27
C PHE A 22 -1.07 31.48 2.01
N VAL A 23 -1.04 30.76 0.89
CA VAL A 23 -0.55 31.28 -0.40
C VAL A 23 -1.42 32.45 -0.90
N VAL A 24 -2.75 32.31 -0.80
CA VAL A 24 -3.68 33.38 -1.20
C VAL A 24 -3.46 34.63 -0.36
N ILE A 25 -3.36 34.49 0.97
CA ILE A 25 -3.08 35.62 1.88
C ILE A 25 -1.74 36.29 1.55
N MET A 26 -0.70 35.51 1.27
CA MET A 26 0.61 36.04 0.87
C MET A 26 0.54 36.86 -0.42
N ILE A 27 -0.21 36.39 -1.43
CA ILE A 27 -0.39 37.13 -2.69
C ILE A 27 -1.14 38.46 -2.43
N ILE A 28 -2.16 38.46 -1.58
CA ILE A 28 -2.91 39.67 -1.22
C ILE A 28 -2.02 40.68 -0.49
N ILE A 29 -1.21 40.22 0.47
CA ILE A 29 -0.29 41.11 1.20
C ILE A 29 0.77 41.68 0.25
N LEU A 30 1.31 40.86 -0.66
CA LEU A 30 2.32 41.29 -1.62
C LEU A 30 1.75 42.29 -2.63
N SER A 31 0.53 42.05 -3.12
CA SER A 31 -0.15 42.99 -4.02
C SER A 31 -0.44 44.31 -3.32
N MET A 32 -0.98 44.29 -2.10
CA MET A 32 -1.26 45.50 -1.32
C MET A 32 0.02 46.26 -0.96
N SER A 33 1.11 45.55 -0.63
CA SER A 33 2.41 46.17 -0.39
C SER A 33 3.01 46.84 -1.64
N SER A 34 2.70 46.33 -2.84
CA SER A 34 3.15 46.93 -4.11
C SER A 34 2.38 48.18 -4.52
N VAL A 35 1.17 48.40 -3.99
CA VAL A 35 0.38 49.61 -4.29
C VAL A 35 1.09 50.88 -3.82
N LEU A 36 1.73 50.84 -2.66
CA LEU A 36 2.45 52.00 -2.09
C LEU A 36 3.55 52.55 -3.01
N PRO A 37 4.53 51.74 -3.48
CA PRO A 37 5.54 52.25 -4.39
C PRO A 37 4.97 52.67 -5.75
N ILE A 38 3.94 51.97 -6.25
CA ILE A 38 3.28 52.34 -7.52
C ILE A 38 2.64 53.72 -7.41
N ASP A 39 1.94 54.01 -6.32
CA ASP A 39 1.29 55.30 -6.09
C ASP A 39 2.31 56.44 -6.01
N VAL A 40 3.42 56.24 -5.27
CA VAL A 40 4.49 57.24 -5.18
C VAL A 40 5.16 57.48 -6.55
N ILE A 41 5.32 56.43 -7.38
CA ILE A 41 5.85 56.58 -8.75
C ILE A 41 4.91 57.42 -9.62
N VAL A 42 3.59 57.21 -9.52
CA VAL A 42 2.59 57.97 -10.29
C VAL A 42 2.53 59.43 -9.82
N GLN A 43 2.55 59.68 -8.51
CA GLN A 43 2.57 61.04 -7.96
C GLN A 43 3.85 61.81 -8.31
N SER A 44 5.00 61.11 -8.35
CA SER A 44 6.25 61.68 -8.83
C SER A 44 6.12 62.14 -10.28
N LYS A 45 5.48 61.33 -11.16
CA LYS A 45 5.26 61.66 -12.59
C LYS A 45 4.47 62.94 -12.84
N THR A 46 3.49 63.27 -11.99
CA THR A 46 2.65 64.46 -12.15
C THR A 46 3.37 65.76 -11.72
N ASN A 47 4.33 65.67 -10.78
CA ASN A 47 5.05 66.81 -10.23
C ASN A 47 6.42 66.98 -10.93
N ASN A 48 6.41 67.61 -12.11
CA ASN A 48 7.50 67.73 -13.11
C ASN A 48 8.90 68.26 -12.69
N SER A 49 9.20 68.48 -11.40
CA SER A 49 10.45 69.18 -11.00
C SER A 49 11.67 68.27 -10.75
N HIS A 50 11.49 67.02 -10.29
CA HIS A 50 12.59 66.10 -9.93
C HIS A 50 12.26 64.62 -10.18
N LEU A 51 11.65 64.35 -11.35
CA LEU A 51 11.10 63.05 -11.74
C LEU A 51 12.11 61.89 -11.66
N ALA A 52 13.29 62.08 -12.25
CA ALA A 52 14.26 60.99 -12.42
C ALA A 52 14.90 60.56 -11.09
N THR A 53 15.24 61.51 -10.22
CA THR A 53 15.93 61.23 -8.95
C THR A 53 15.00 60.53 -7.97
N ASN A 54 13.75 60.98 -7.85
CA ASN A 54 12.80 60.41 -6.89
C ASN A 54 12.41 58.98 -7.28
N THR A 55 12.17 58.71 -8.56
CA THR A 55 11.82 57.36 -9.03
C THR A 55 12.97 56.37 -8.88
N VAL A 56 14.22 56.79 -9.11
CA VAL A 56 15.40 55.92 -8.90
C VAL A 56 15.56 55.56 -7.42
N ILE A 57 15.39 56.52 -6.51
CA ILE A 57 15.50 56.27 -5.05
C ILE A 57 14.44 55.25 -4.60
N ILE A 58 13.19 55.40 -5.05
CA ILE A 58 12.11 54.46 -4.70
C ILE A 58 12.40 53.06 -5.24
N LEU A 59 12.87 52.96 -6.49
CA LEU A 59 13.22 51.68 -7.09
C LEU A 59 14.34 50.98 -6.29
N VAL A 60 15.37 51.72 -5.87
CA VAL A 60 16.45 51.19 -5.03
C VAL A 60 15.91 50.71 -3.68
N ILE A 61 15.04 51.47 -3.02
CA ILE A 61 14.45 51.07 -1.73
C ILE A 61 13.60 49.81 -1.90
N CYS A 62 12.81 49.69 -2.96
CA CYS A 62 12.02 48.48 -3.25
C CYS A 62 12.90 47.25 -3.47
N VAL A 63 13.99 47.39 -4.22
CA VAL A 63 14.95 46.29 -4.46
C VAL A 63 15.61 45.86 -3.16
N VAL A 64 16.06 46.82 -2.33
CA VAL A 64 16.65 46.52 -1.02
C VAL A 64 15.64 45.83 -0.09
N PHE A 65 14.39 46.29 -0.09
CA PHE A 65 13.32 45.66 0.70
C PHE A 65 13.06 44.22 0.28
N LEU A 66 12.94 43.95 -1.03
CA LEU A 66 12.78 42.58 -1.55
C LEU A 66 13.98 41.69 -1.19
N PHE A 67 15.20 42.24 -1.28
CA PHE A 67 16.41 41.52 -0.91
C PHE A 67 16.44 41.14 0.58
N ILE A 68 16.12 42.08 1.48
CA ILE A 68 16.04 41.83 2.92
C ILE A 68 14.92 40.83 3.23
N SER A 69 13.75 40.97 2.60
CA SER A 69 12.63 40.05 2.75
C SER A 69 13.01 38.62 2.34
N ALA A 70 13.69 38.46 1.20
CA ALA A 70 14.19 37.17 0.75
C ALA A 70 15.19 36.56 1.73
N ILE A 71 16.14 37.35 2.26
CA ILE A 71 17.09 36.89 3.28
C ILE A 71 16.37 36.39 4.53
N LEU A 72 15.40 37.16 5.04
CA LEU A 72 14.62 36.76 6.22
C LEU A 72 13.83 35.47 5.97
N HIS A 73 13.28 35.30 4.78
CA HIS A 73 12.56 34.08 4.41
C HIS A 73 13.49 32.86 4.35
N MET A 74 14.67 33.03 3.73
CA MET A 74 15.69 31.99 3.70
C MET A 74 16.16 31.63 5.11
N PHE A 75 16.40 32.63 5.97
CA PHE A 75 16.81 32.41 7.36
C PHE A 75 15.75 31.62 8.14
N ARG A 76 14.47 31.94 7.97
CA ARG A 76 13.36 31.18 8.57
C ARG A 76 13.37 29.73 8.10
N LEU A 77 13.48 29.50 6.78
CA LEU A 77 13.52 28.15 6.21
C LEU A 77 14.70 27.34 6.77
N PHE A 78 15.87 27.95 6.88
CA PHE A 78 17.05 27.27 7.46
C PHE A 78 16.88 26.98 8.94
N TYR A 79 16.39 27.94 9.72
CA TYR A 79 16.21 27.79 11.17
C TYR A 79 15.20 26.67 11.50
N ASP A 80 14.08 26.62 10.79
CA ASP A 80 13.07 25.57 10.97
C ASP A 80 13.65 24.18 10.67
N ASN A 81 14.48 24.06 9.63
CA ASN A 81 15.17 22.80 9.32
C ASN A 81 16.22 22.41 10.36
N MET A 82 16.93 23.38 10.93
CA MET A 82 17.88 23.13 12.03
C MET A 82 17.14 22.61 13.27
N LEU A 83 16.01 23.22 13.65
CA LEU A 83 15.18 22.76 14.76
C LEU A 83 14.63 21.35 14.53
N LEU A 84 14.22 21.01 13.31
CA LEU A 84 13.76 19.66 12.98
C LEU A 84 14.86 18.61 13.11
N GLN A 85 16.12 18.99 12.91
CA GLN A 85 17.27 18.09 13.11
C GLN A 85 17.59 17.87 14.59
N GLU A 86 17.21 18.81 15.47
CA GLU A 86 17.39 18.67 16.93
C GLU A 86 16.36 17.73 17.58
N ILE A 87 15.25 17.41 16.90
CA ILE A 87 14.28 16.42 17.40
C ILE A 87 15.01 15.07 17.52
N PRO A 88 15.11 14.47 18.73
CA PRO A 88 15.83 13.23 18.93
C PRO A 88 15.16 12.12 18.12
N LYS A 89 15.88 11.59 17.12
CA LYS A 89 15.40 10.47 16.32
C LYS A 89 15.38 9.22 17.20
N PRO A 90 14.30 8.41 17.17
CA PRO A 90 14.29 7.14 17.87
C PRO A 90 15.40 6.26 17.32
N TYR A 91 16.46 6.06 18.09
CA TYR A 91 17.54 5.14 17.76
C TYR A 91 17.22 3.78 18.38
N VAL A 92 17.37 2.73 17.59
CA VAL A 92 17.33 1.36 18.09
C VAL A 92 18.76 0.99 18.45
N PRO A 93 19.08 0.62 19.69
CA PRO A 93 20.43 0.20 20.03
C PRO A 93 20.75 -1.11 19.32
N ILE A 94 21.77 -1.10 18.47
CA ILE A 94 22.22 -2.29 17.72
C ILE A 94 23.43 -2.90 18.42
N THR A 95 24.27 -2.06 19.05
CA THR A 95 25.51 -2.47 19.71
C THR A 95 25.36 -2.35 21.24
N PRO A 96 25.97 -3.24 22.04
CA PRO A 96 25.98 -3.11 23.52
C PRO A 96 26.67 -1.85 24.04
N ASN A 97 27.40 -1.13 23.18
CA ASN A 97 28.03 0.15 23.48
C ASN A 97 27.09 1.35 23.31
N ASP A 98 25.94 1.18 22.64
CA ASP A 98 24.97 2.25 22.38
C ASP A 98 24.17 2.60 23.65
N VAL A 99 24.15 1.70 24.63
CA VAL A 99 23.44 1.84 25.90
C VAL A 99 24.34 1.41 27.07
N GLY A 100 24.02 1.85 28.28
CA GLY A 100 24.76 1.42 29.48
C GLY A 100 24.76 -0.11 29.64
N LYS A 101 25.88 -0.67 30.13
CA LYS A 101 26.06 -2.13 30.31
C LYS A 101 24.90 -2.83 31.04
N SER A 102 24.31 -2.16 32.03
CA SER A 102 23.15 -2.68 32.76
C SER A 102 21.92 -2.81 31.86
N THR A 103 21.58 -1.76 31.11
CA THR A 103 20.47 -1.75 30.16
C THR A 103 20.66 -2.76 29.04
N SER A 104 21.87 -2.86 28.47
CA SER A 104 22.20 -3.86 27.44
C SER A 104 21.93 -5.28 27.92
N ARG A 105 22.36 -5.61 29.15
CA ARG A 105 22.15 -6.94 29.75
C ARG A 105 20.67 -7.22 30.00
N THR A 106 19.90 -6.21 30.40
CA THR A 106 18.45 -6.36 30.58
C THR A 106 17.76 -6.63 29.26
N ILE A 107 18.10 -5.89 28.20
CA ILE A 107 17.54 -6.10 26.86
C ILE A 107 17.88 -7.51 26.37
N GLU A 108 19.14 -7.93 26.45
CA GLU A 108 19.58 -9.26 26.05
C GLU A 108 18.84 -10.36 26.82
N ARG A 109 18.69 -10.21 28.14
CA ARG A 109 17.93 -11.14 28.98
C ARG A 109 16.47 -11.24 28.54
N GLU A 110 15.81 -10.11 28.29
CA GLU A 110 14.41 -10.12 27.83
C GLU A 110 14.28 -10.70 26.42
N ILE A 111 15.25 -10.47 25.52
CA ILE A 111 15.26 -11.11 24.19
C ILE A 111 15.35 -12.64 24.33
N VAL A 112 16.27 -13.14 25.15
CA VAL A 112 16.40 -14.58 25.42
C VAL A 112 15.12 -15.13 26.03
N ARG A 113 14.55 -14.44 27.02
CA ARG A 113 13.28 -14.81 27.65
C ARG A 113 12.13 -14.85 26.64
N CYS A 114 12.00 -13.85 25.78
CA CYS A 114 10.98 -13.80 24.73
C CYS A 114 11.17 -14.92 23.72
N LYS A 115 12.42 -15.27 23.36
CA LYS A 115 12.73 -16.41 22.51
C LYS A 115 12.30 -17.73 23.17
N GLU A 116 12.60 -17.91 24.45
CA GLU A 116 12.15 -19.10 25.19
C GLU A 116 10.61 -19.19 25.27
N ILE A 117 9.94 -18.06 25.54
CA ILE A 117 8.48 -18.00 25.54
C ILE A 117 7.93 -18.33 24.16
N LEU A 118 8.53 -17.81 23.09
CA LEU A 118 8.14 -18.12 21.71
C LEU A 118 8.28 -19.61 21.43
N GLU A 119 9.42 -20.22 21.72
CA GLU A 119 9.62 -21.66 21.50
C GLU A 119 8.66 -22.52 22.34
N ARG A 120 8.32 -22.08 23.56
CA ARG A 120 7.33 -22.77 24.40
C ARG A 120 5.89 -22.56 23.94
N ALA A 121 5.59 -21.41 23.35
CA ALA A 121 4.27 -21.03 22.87
C ALA A 121 4.00 -21.49 21.42
N LYS A 122 5.05 -21.85 20.67
CA LYS A 122 4.90 -22.50 19.37
C LYS A 122 4.01 -23.74 19.55
N PRO A 123 3.03 -23.94 18.66
CA PRO A 123 2.19 -25.12 18.76
C PRO A 123 3.04 -26.37 18.57
N ARG A 124 2.74 -27.42 19.33
CA ARG A 124 3.48 -28.68 19.29
C ARG A 124 2.81 -29.63 18.29
N GLY A 125 3.62 -30.23 17.41
CA GLY A 125 3.16 -31.18 16.41
C GLY A 125 2.87 -30.55 15.05
N ASP A 126 2.44 -31.38 14.11
CA ASP A 126 2.06 -30.96 12.76
C ASP A 126 0.68 -30.28 12.79
N ILE A 127 0.63 -29.01 12.40
CA ILE A 127 -0.60 -28.22 12.38
C ILE A 127 -1.16 -28.20 10.96
N SER A 128 -1.99 -29.19 10.64
CA SER A 128 -2.82 -29.13 9.44
C SER A 128 -4.08 -28.32 9.73
N HIS A 129 -4.30 -27.25 8.99
CA HIS A 129 -5.49 -26.43 9.09
C HIS A 129 -6.32 -26.58 7.80
N PRO A 130 -7.64 -26.84 7.91
CA PRO A 130 -8.52 -26.81 6.75
C PRO A 130 -8.53 -25.42 6.11
N GLY A 131 -8.44 -25.36 4.78
CA GLY A 131 -8.57 -24.15 3.96
C GLY A 131 -7.26 -23.51 3.48
N LEU A 132 -6.13 -23.81 4.12
CA LEU A 132 -4.82 -23.30 3.73
C LEU A 132 -3.77 -24.42 3.88
N PHE A 133 -2.79 -24.43 2.99
CA PHE A 133 -1.65 -25.32 3.05
C PHE A 133 -0.52 -24.59 3.76
N HIS A 134 0.12 -25.27 4.70
CA HIS A 134 1.40 -24.84 5.23
C HIS A 134 2.36 -26.00 5.15
N GLN A 135 3.55 -25.74 4.62
CA GLN A 135 4.60 -26.74 4.58
C GLN A 135 5.13 -26.94 6.01
N SER A 136 4.77 -28.06 6.62
CA SER A 136 5.30 -28.40 7.93
C SER A 136 6.66 -29.07 7.81
N GLU A 137 7.48 -28.89 8.84
CA GLU A 137 8.80 -29.51 8.96
C GLU A 137 8.74 -31.06 9.02
N TYR A 138 7.52 -31.61 9.17
CA TYR A 138 7.26 -33.05 9.32
C TYR A 138 6.63 -33.69 8.09
N ASN A 139 6.16 -32.92 7.10
CA ASN A 139 5.40 -33.43 5.96
C ASN A 139 6.03 -32.99 4.63
N HIS A 140 6.94 -33.82 4.11
CA HIS A 140 7.63 -33.60 2.83
C HIS A 140 6.94 -34.26 1.63
N ASP A 141 5.86 -35.00 1.84
CA ASP A 141 5.26 -35.84 0.80
C ASP A 141 4.36 -35.06 -0.18
N VAL A 142 4.13 -33.78 0.06
CA VAL A 142 3.22 -32.93 -0.73
C VAL A 142 3.96 -31.70 -1.26
N GLU A 143 4.25 -31.70 -2.56
CA GLU A 143 4.79 -30.55 -3.29
C GLU A 143 3.69 -29.52 -3.61
N LEU A 144 3.23 -28.79 -2.60
CA LEU A 144 2.37 -27.61 -2.79
C LEU A 144 3.11 -26.35 -2.30
N PRO A 145 2.86 -25.18 -2.92
CA PRO A 145 3.43 -23.93 -2.44
C PRO A 145 3.01 -23.63 -0.99
N ASP A 146 3.96 -23.17 -0.17
CA ASP A 146 3.65 -22.76 1.20
C ASP A 146 2.67 -21.58 1.23
N ASN A 147 1.76 -21.57 2.21
CA ASN A 147 0.66 -20.61 2.36
C ASN A 147 -0.34 -20.59 1.19
N LEU A 148 -0.56 -21.73 0.52
CA LEU A 148 -1.57 -21.87 -0.54
C LEU A 148 -2.99 -21.92 0.06
N ILE A 149 -3.83 -20.94 -0.27
CA ILE A 149 -5.25 -20.94 0.12
C ILE A 149 -6.04 -21.77 -0.89
N TYR A 150 -6.60 -22.91 -0.46
CA TYR A 150 -7.31 -23.85 -1.34
C TYR A 150 -8.52 -23.19 -2.03
N GLU A 151 -9.27 -22.39 -1.29
CA GLU A 151 -10.47 -21.70 -1.77
C GLU A 151 -10.15 -20.79 -2.96
N ASN A 152 -9.01 -20.11 -2.94
CA ASN A 152 -8.60 -19.23 -4.03
C ASN A 152 -8.39 -20.01 -5.33
N VAL A 153 -7.77 -21.19 -5.27
CA VAL A 153 -7.54 -22.03 -6.45
C VAL A 153 -8.86 -22.50 -7.06
N VAL A 154 -9.77 -23.00 -6.23
CA VAL A 154 -11.10 -23.45 -6.68
C VAL A 154 -11.91 -22.29 -7.27
N ASN A 155 -11.85 -21.12 -6.64
CA ASN A 155 -12.56 -19.92 -7.10
C ASN A 155 -12.01 -19.39 -8.42
N VAL A 156 -10.69 -19.40 -8.62
CA VAL A 156 -10.05 -18.93 -9.86
C VAL A 156 -10.59 -19.72 -11.06
N ILE A 157 -10.64 -21.05 -11.00
CA ILE A 157 -11.16 -21.89 -12.09
C ILE A 157 -12.60 -21.48 -12.46
N GLY A 158 -13.44 -21.25 -11.45
CA GLY A 158 -14.83 -20.82 -11.67
C GLY A 158 -14.99 -19.38 -12.15
N GLN A 159 -14.07 -18.49 -11.80
CA GLN A 159 -14.09 -17.08 -12.15
C GLN A 159 -13.54 -16.84 -13.55
N GLU A 160 -12.48 -17.54 -13.96
CA GLU A 160 -11.94 -17.47 -15.32
C GLU A 160 -13.02 -17.78 -16.34
N LEU A 161 -13.79 -18.85 -16.11
CA LEU A 161 -14.86 -19.22 -17.02
C LEU A 161 -16.01 -18.20 -17.01
N LYS A 162 -16.47 -17.82 -15.81
CA LYS A 162 -17.66 -16.96 -15.65
C LYS A 162 -17.43 -15.52 -16.13
N TYR A 163 -16.27 -14.94 -15.84
CA TYR A 163 -16.00 -13.53 -16.08
C TYR A 163 -15.10 -13.28 -17.28
N ASN A 164 -14.12 -14.17 -17.52
CA ASN A 164 -13.18 -13.98 -18.63
C ASN A 164 -13.59 -14.77 -19.87
N GLY A 165 -14.60 -15.66 -19.78
CA GLY A 165 -15.00 -16.55 -20.88
C GLY A 165 -13.83 -17.42 -21.35
N THR A 166 -12.84 -17.66 -20.48
CA THR A 166 -11.64 -18.39 -20.82
C THR A 166 -11.37 -19.48 -19.82
N LEU A 167 -10.76 -20.58 -20.28
CA LEU A 167 -10.26 -21.63 -19.42
C LEU A 167 -8.85 -22.04 -19.83
N THR A 168 -7.93 -21.99 -18.88
CA THR A 168 -6.54 -22.40 -19.07
C THR A 168 -6.40 -23.93 -18.92
N VAL A 169 -6.40 -24.63 -20.06
CA VAL A 169 -6.33 -26.10 -20.14
C VAL A 169 -4.87 -26.60 -20.16
N GLY A 170 -3.88 -25.71 -20.32
CA GLY A 170 -2.45 -26.03 -20.28
C GLY A 170 -1.60 -24.77 -20.38
N ASP A 171 -0.28 -24.93 -20.46
CA ASP A 171 0.64 -23.79 -20.61
C ASP A 171 0.36 -22.98 -21.88
N ASP A 172 -0.14 -23.64 -22.94
CA ASP A 172 -0.39 -23.00 -24.25
C ASP A 172 -1.85 -23.10 -24.75
N LYS A 173 -2.73 -23.80 -24.03
CA LYS A 173 -4.13 -24.02 -24.46
C LYS A 173 -5.10 -23.20 -23.63
N VAL A 174 -5.68 -22.18 -24.25
CA VAL A 174 -6.77 -21.38 -23.69
C VAL A 174 -8.03 -21.64 -24.48
N LEU A 175 -9.02 -22.27 -23.85
CA LEU A 175 -10.35 -22.41 -24.41
C LEU A 175 -11.05 -21.06 -24.29
N ARG A 176 -11.50 -20.47 -25.40
CA ARG A 176 -12.30 -19.24 -25.43
C ARG A 176 -13.76 -19.61 -25.67
N LEU A 177 -14.63 -19.13 -24.79
CA LEU A 177 -16.07 -19.33 -24.88
C LEU A 177 -16.74 -17.97 -25.08
N ASP A 178 -17.53 -17.85 -26.14
CA ASP A 178 -18.28 -16.62 -26.45
C ASP A 178 -19.43 -16.35 -25.47
N ASN A 179 -19.88 -17.39 -24.77
CA ASN A 179 -20.97 -17.32 -23.81
C ASN A 179 -20.45 -17.49 -22.39
N HIS A 180 -21.05 -16.74 -21.45
CA HIS A 180 -20.73 -16.74 -20.01
C HIS A 180 -21.25 -18.02 -19.33
N TYR A 181 -20.83 -19.19 -19.84
CA TYR A 181 -21.22 -20.48 -19.29
C TYR A 181 -20.57 -20.69 -17.91
N THR A 182 -21.33 -21.34 -17.03
CA THR A 182 -20.79 -21.88 -15.78
C THR A 182 -20.05 -23.19 -16.05
N LEU A 183 -19.17 -23.60 -15.12
CA LEU A 183 -18.38 -24.83 -15.28
C LEU A 183 -19.28 -26.07 -15.42
N ARG A 184 -20.44 -26.05 -14.75
CA ARG A 184 -21.47 -27.07 -14.88
C ARG A 184 -22.05 -27.13 -16.30
N GLU A 185 -22.41 -26.00 -16.88
CA GLU A 185 -22.97 -25.95 -18.23
C GLU A 185 -21.96 -26.41 -19.29
N LEU A 186 -20.68 -26.04 -19.13
CA LEU A 186 -19.61 -26.50 -20.01
C LEU A 186 -19.46 -28.03 -19.97
N LEU A 187 -19.45 -28.59 -18.77
CA LEU A 187 -19.21 -30.01 -18.56
C LEU A 187 -20.46 -30.88 -18.76
N HIS A 188 -21.63 -30.28 -18.96
CA HIS A 188 -22.87 -31.00 -19.27
C HIS A 188 -22.77 -31.82 -20.56
N VAL A 189 -21.90 -31.41 -21.51
CA VAL A 189 -21.61 -32.17 -22.74
C VAL A 189 -20.96 -33.54 -22.44
N TYR A 190 -20.31 -33.67 -21.29
CA TYR A 190 -19.63 -34.89 -20.82
C TYR A 190 -20.37 -35.56 -19.67
N GLU A 191 -21.70 -35.34 -19.55
CA GLU A 191 -22.52 -35.86 -18.44
C GLU A 191 -22.51 -37.39 -18.33
N ASP A 192 -22.29 -38.10 -19.43
CA ASP A 192 -22.18 -39.57 -19.44
C ASP A 192 -20.88 -40.09 -18.79
N ASP A 193 -19.88 -39.23 -18.54
CA ASP A 193 -18.63 -39.61 -17.87
C ASP A 193 -18.78 -39.51 -16.33
N GLU A 194 -18.78 -40.67 -15.67
CA GLU A 194 -18.91 -40.79 -14.22
C GLU A 194 -17.87 -39.96 -13.45
N MET A 195 -16.65 -39.82 -13.98
CA MET A 195 -15.58 -39.05 -13.35
C MET A 195 -15.83 -37.53 -13.43
N VAL A 196 -16.42 -37.06 -14.53
CA VAL A 196 -16.83 -35.65 -14.70
C VAL A 196 -17.98 -35.32 -13.75
N GLY A 197 -18.95 -36.22 -13.61
CA GLY A 197 -20.04 -36.08 -12.64
C GLY A 197 -19.54 -36.01 -11.19
N LYS A 198 -18.60 -36.88 -10.80
CA LYS A 198 -17.95 -36.85 -9.48
C LYS A 198 -17.17 -35.54 -9.25
N PHE A 199 -16.46 -35.07 -10.26
CA PHE A 199 -15.75 -33.79 -10.21
C PHE A 199 -16.71 -32.62 -9.98
N LEU A 200 -17.81 -32.55 -10.73
CA LEU A 200 -18.79 -31.47 -10.61
C LEU A 200 -19.40 -31.39 -9.21
N ASN A 201 -19.79 -32.54 -8.65
CA ASN A 201 -20.32 -32.59 -7.29
C ASN A 201 -19.28 -32.15 -6.25
N LEU A 202 -18.02 -32.58 -6.41
CA LEU A 202 -16.93 -32.15 -5.54
C LEU A 202 -16.69 -30.64 -5.66
N TYR A 203 -16.61 -30.11 -6.88
CA TYR A 203 -16.43 -28.69 -7.15
C TYR A 203 -17.52 -27.83 -6.52
N GLU A 204 -18.79 -28.24 -6.66
CA GLU A 204 -19.90 -27.50 -6.06
C GLU A 204 -19.89 -27.54 -4.54
N LYS A 205 -19.56 -28.70 -3.96
CA LYS A 205 -19.34 -28.80 -2.52
C LYS A 205 -18.26 -27.80 -2.11
N LEU A 206 -17.08 -27.84 -2.72
CA LEU A 206 -15.94 -26.99 -2.34
C LEU A 206 -16.21 -25.50 -2.54
N ARG A 207 -16.99 -25.12 -3.56
CA ARG A 207 -17.26 -23.71 -3.89
C ARG A 207 -18.42 -23.11 -3.10
N PHE A 208 -19.46 -23.89 -2.80
CA PHE A 208 -20.73 -23.36 -2.29
C PHE A 208 -21.13 -23.88 -0.91
N SER A 209 -20.44 -24.88 -0.34
CA SER A 209 -20.79 -25.38 1.00
C SER A 209 -20.53 -24.37 2.12
N GLY A 210 -19.54 -23.49 1.96
CA GLY A 210 -19.05 -22.62 3.03
C GLY A 210 -18.22 -23.35 4.11
N GLU A 211 -17.95 -24.64 3.93
CA GLU A 211 -17.09 -25.44 4.81
C GLU A 211 -15.61 -25.28 4.39
N PRO A 212 -14.66 -25.27 5.34
CA PRO A 212 -13.25 -25.13 5.01
C PRO A 212 -12.73 -26.41 4.33
N ILE A 213 -12.03 -26.23 3.21
CA ILE A 213 -11.55 -27.32 2.36
C ILE A 213 -10.42 -28.10 3.04
N THR A 214 -10.54 -29.41 3.15
CA THR A 214 -9.44 -30.24 3.69
C THR A 214 -8.35 -30.50 2.65
N CYS A 215 -7.13 -30.83 3.10
CA CYS A 215 -6.00 -31.13 2.20
C CYS A 215 -6.31 -32.33 1.29
N ASP A 216 -6.98 -33.36 1.81
CA ASP A 216 -7.33 -34.55 1.03
C ASP A 216 -8.40 -34.28 -0.02
N GLU A 217 -9.42 -33.49 0.31
CA GLU A 217 -10.43 -33.03 -0.66
C GLU A 217 -9.80 -32.15 -1.74
N PHE A 218 -8.86 -31.28 -1.37
CA PHE A 218 -8.13 -30.45 -2.33
C PHE A 218 -7.26 -31.29 -3.27
N LYS A 219 -6.58 -32.32 -2.76
CA LYS A 219 -5.82 -33.27 -3.58
C LYS A 219 -6.72 -34.03 -4.55
N ASP A 220 -7.85 -34.54 -4.06
CA ASP A 220 -8.83 -35.23 -4.91
C ASP A 220 -9.38 -34.29 -5.99
N PHE A 221 -9.65 -33.03 -5.63
CA PHE A 221 -10.04 -31.99 -6.57
C PHE A 221 -9.00 -31.77 -7.68
N LEU A 222 -7.71 -31.61 -7.34
CA LEU A 222 -6.64 -31.43 -8.31
C LEU A 222 -6.47 -32.65 -9.23
N GLN A 223 -6.55 -33.87 -8.68
CA GLN A 223 -6.47 -35.09 -9.47
C GLN A 223 -7.62 -35.21 -10.47
N LYS A 224 -8.86 -34.97 -10.02
CA LYS A 224 -10.03 -34.98 -10.90
C LYS A 224 -10.00 -33.83 -11.91
N TRP A 225 -9.53 -32.66 -11.51
CA TRP A 225 -9.35 -31.52 -12.41
C TRP A 225 -8.38 -31.84 -13.54
N SER A 226 -7.24 -32.48 -13.24
CA SER A 226 -6.28 -32.93 -14.24
C SER A 226 -6.92 -33.89 -15.26
N TYR A 227 -7.76 -34.82 -14.80
CA TYR A 227 -8.52 -35.70 -15.68
C TYR A 227 -9.50 -34.92 -16.57
N VAL A 228 -10.31 -34.04 -16.00
CA VAL A 228 -11.28 -33.22 -16.75
C VAL A 228 -10.57 -32.33 -17.78
N LYS A 229 -9.46 -31.71 -17.39
CA LYS A 229 -8.61 -30.90 -18.25
C LYS A 229 -8.08 -31.67 -19.46
N SER A 230 -7.83 -32.98 -19.33
CA SER A 230 -7.40 -33.82 -20.45
C SER A 230 -8.50 -34.12 -21.49
N LYS A 231 -9.77 -33.95 -21.11
CA LYS A 231 -10.95 -34.22 -21.96
C LYS A 231 -11.47 -32.98 -22.69
N LEU A 232 -11.12 -31.80 -22.19
CA LEU A 232 -11.39 -30.47 -22.77
C LEU A 232 -10.37 -30.11 -23.86
#